data_AF-A0A258SC13-F1
#
_entry.id   AF-A0A258SC13-F1
#
_cell.length_a   1.000
_cell.length_b   1.000
_cell.length_c   1.000
_cell.angle_alpha   90.00
_cell.angle_beta   90.00
_cell.angle_gamma   90.00
#
_symmetry.space_group_name_H-M   'P 1'
#
loop_
_entity.id
_entity.type
_entity.pdbx_description
1 polymer ?
#
loop_
_entity_poly.entity_id
_entity_poly.type
_entity_poly.pdbx_seq_one_letter_code
_entity_poly.pdbx_strand_id
1 'polypeptide(L)'
;MVYILLNLMPILAAAALGLSIDAAHHLLVGWGAKPPSLGLIVLAALAQFWLASILAGALILAPDKASPWIMAVGSAVVIWAGFVLPVLAVTLSYRGMESRVVIADVVHWLIVMVAQAVLMKSWGLVPPPA
;
A
#
# COMPACT_ATOMS: atom_id res chain seq x y z
N MET A 1 10.86 15.50 0.72
CA MET A 1 10.67 14.86 -0.61
C MET A 1 11.95 14.27 -1.19
N VAL A 2 13.14 14.77 -0.85
CA VAL A 2 14.43 14.22 -1.34
C VAL A 2 14.59 12.71 -1.08
N TYR A 3 14.04 12.19 0.03
CA TYR A 3 14.08 10.76 0.34
C TYR A 3 13.42 9.88 -0.73
N ILE A 4 12.42 10.39 -1.47
CA ILE A 4 11.78 9.62 -2.54
C ILE A 4 12.79 9.34 -3.66
N LEU A 5 13.61 10.34 -4.00
CA LEU A 5 14.65 10.20 -5.01
C LEU A 5 15.78 9.27 -4.51
N LEU A 6 16.18 9.41 -3.23
CA LEU A 6 17.20 8.54 -2.63
C LEU A 6 16.76 7.07 -2.55
N ASN A 7 15.46 6.83 -2.42
CA ASN A 7 14.87 5.51 -2.25
C ASN A 7 14.02 5.10 -3.46
N LEU A 8 14.32 5.65 -4.64
CA LEU A 8 13.46 5.46 -5.81
C LEU A 8 13.36 3.97 -6.19
N MET A 9 14.46 3.23 -6.14
CA MET A 9 14.48 1.80 -6.46
C MET A 9 13.62 0.95 -5.51
N PRO A 10 13.79 1.00 -4.17
CA PRO A 10 12.90 0.25 -3.27
C PRO A 10 11.44 0.70 -3.36
N ILE A 11 11.16 1.99 -3.60
CA ILE A 11 9.79 2.49 -3.79
C ILE A 11 9.17 1.93 -5.07
N LEU A 12 9.89 1.95 -6.20
CA LEU A 12 9.41 1.38 -7.46
C LEU A 12 9.20 -0.13 -7.36
N ALA A 13 10.10 -0.85 -6.69
CA ALA A 13 9.95 -2.28 -6.44
C ALA A 13 8.72 -2.58 -5.57
N ALA A 14 8.49 -1.80 -4.51
CA ALA A 14 7.30 -1.90 -3.66
C ALA A 14 6.01 -1.59 -4.44
N ALA A 15 6.03 -0.56 -5.28
CA ALA A 15 4.91 -0.21 -6.15
C ALA A 15 4.59 -1.33 -7.15
N ALA A 16 5.62 -1.92 -7.77
CA ALA A 16 5.47 -3.05 -8.69
C ALA A 16 4.92 -4.32 -7.98
N LEU A 17 5.37 -4.57 -6.74
CA LEU A 17 4.82 -5.64 -5.91
C LEU A 17 3.34 -5.38 -5.59
N GLY A 18 2.99 -4.15 -5.18
CA GLY A 18 1.61 -3.74 -4.92
C GLY A 18 0.71 -3.92 -6.15
N LEU A 19 1.16 -3.48 -7.33
CA LEU A 19 0.47 -3.70 -8.60
C LEU A 19 0.26 -5.18 -8.93
N SER A 20 1.25 -6.02 -8.63
CA SER A 20 1.14 -7.47 -8.85
C SER A 20 0.08 -8.09 -7.93
N ILE A 21 -0.01 -7.61 -6.69
CA ILE A 21 -1.05 -8.03 -5.73
C ILE A 21 -2.42 -7.50 -6.19
N ASP A 22 -2.53 -6.26 -6.67
CA ASP A 22 -3.77 -5.72 -7.25
C ASP A 22 -4.27 -6.57 -8.43
N ALA A 23 -3.36 -6.95 -9.33
CA ALA A 23 -3.68 -7.81 -10.45
C ALA A 23 -4.16 -9.19 -9.99
N ALA A 24 -3.47 -9.80 -9.02
CA ALA A 24 -3.88 -11.07 -8.43
C ALA A 24 -5.26 -10.99 -7.76
N HIS A 25 -5.51 -9.93 -6.97
CA HIS A 25 -6.80 -9.70 -6.34
C HIS A 25 -7.92 -9.52 -7.38
N HIS A 26 -7.67 -8.75 -8.44
CA HIS A 26 -8.63 -8.58 -9.52
C HIS A 26 -8.96 -9.90 -10.24
N LEU A 27 -7.96 -10.76 -10.47
CA LEU A 27 -8.16 -12.06 -11.09
C LEU A 27 -8.95 -13.03 -10.19
N LEU A 28 -8.72 -13.00 -8.89
CA LEU A 28 -9.34 -13.94 -7.93
C LEU A 28 -10.72 -13.50 -7.46
N VAL A 29 -10.93 -12.19 -7.28
CA VAL A 29 -12.11 -11.61 -6.62
C VAL A 29 -12.96 -10.78 -7.61
N GLY A 30 -12.45 -10.45 -8.81
CA GLY A 30 -13.11 -9.56 -9.75
C GLY A 30 -14.47 -10.03 -10.32
N TRP A 31 -14.97 -11.22 -9.97
CA TRP A 31 -16.32 -11.73 -10.30
C TRP A 31 -16.80 -11.42 -11.72
N GLY A 32 -16.00 -11.77 -12.74
CA GLY A 32 -16.38 -11.54 -14.14
C GLY A 32 -16.25 -10.08 -14.60
N ALA A 33 -15.54 -9.24 -13.85
CA ALA A 33 -15.20 -7.89 -14.24
C ALA A 33 -14.45 -7.87 -15.58
N LYS A 34 -14.76 -6.84 -16.39
CA LYS A 34 -14.05 -6.56 -17.62
C LYS A 34 -12.57 -6.33 -17.33
N PRO A 35 -11.67 -6.69 -18.27
CA PRO A 35 -10.26 -6.37 -18.14
C PRO A 35 -10.08 -4.87 -17.90
N PRO A 36 -9.14 -4.48 -17.02
CA PRO A 36 -8.94 -3.08 -16.68
C PRO A 36 -8.50 -2.28 -17.91
N SER A 37 -9.02 -1.06 -18.03
CA SER A 37 -8.58 -0.15 -19.09
C SER A 37 -7.13 0.30 -18.85
N LEU A 38 -6.42 0.67 -19.91
CA LEU A 38 -5.05 1.21 -19.78
C LEU A 38 -5.00 2.42 -18.82
N GLY A 39 -6.02 3.28 -18.85
CA GLY A 39 -6.14 4.41 -17.93
C GLY A 39 -6.22 3.97 -16.46
N LEU A 40 -6.97 2.90 -16.15
CA LEU A 40 -7.04 2.36 -14.80
C LEU A 40 -5.72 1.74 -14.36
N ILE A 41 -5.00 1.06 -15.27
CA ILE A 41 -3.67 0.49 -14.98
C ILE A 41 -2.67 1.58 -14.63
N VAL A 42 -2.64 2.67 -15.40
CA VAL A 42 -1.77 3.83 -15.12
C VAL A 42 -2.16 4.46 -13.78
N LEU A 43 -3.45 4.63 -13.51
CA LEU A 43 -3.94 5.16 -12.23
C LEU A 43 -3.52 4.27 -11.05
N ALA A 44 -3.66 2.95 -11.18
CA ALA A 44 -3.23 1.99 -10.17
C ALA A 44 -1.71 2.07 -9.93
N ALA A 45 -0.92 2.20 -11.00
CA ALA A 45 0.54 2.33 -10.88
C ALA A 45 0.95 3.60 -10.13
N LEU A 46 0.31 4.73 -10.45
CA LEU A 46 0.53 5.99 -9.75
C LEU A 46 0.08 5.92 -8.29
N ALA A 47 -1.05 5.26 -8.01
CA ALA A 47 -1.55 5.05 -6.65
C ALA A 47 -0.56 4.19 -5.83
N GLN A 48 -0.08 3.09 -6.39
CA GLN A 48 0.88 2.20 -5.74
C GLN A 48 2.22 2.89 -5.49
N PHE A 49 2.70 3.68 -6.46
CA PHE A 49 3.91 4.49 -6.29
C PHE A 49 3.79 5.51 -5.15
N TRP A 50 2.66 6.22 -5.08
CA TRP A 50 2.45 7.22 -4.02
C TRP A 50 2.25 6.57 -2.65
N LEU A 51 1.53 5.45 -2.58
CA LEU A 51 1.36 4.69 -1.35
C LEU A 51 2.71 4.20 -0.83
N ALA A 52 3.54 3.60 -1.69
CA ALA A 52 4.88 3.16 -1.35
C ALA A 52 5.77 4.32 -0.90
N SER A 53 5.65 5.49 -1.54
CA SER A 53 6.40 6.71 -1.16
C SER A 53 6.03 7.20 0.25
N ILE A 54 4.74 7.26 0.57
CA ILE A 54 4.26 7.66 1.91
C ILE A 54 4.70 6.65 2.96
N LEU A 55 4.59 5.35 2.67
CA LEU A 55 5.07 4.28 3.54
C LEU A 55 6.58 4.39 3.77
N ALA A 56 7.38 4.64 2.72
CA ALA A 56 8.82 4.83 2.87
C ALA A 56 9.14 5.98 3.83
N GLY A 57 8.45 7.11 3.71
CA GLY A 57 8.57 8.23 4.64
C GLY A 57 8.22 7.83 6.08
N ALA A 58 7.12 7.10 6.27
CA ALA A 58 6.71 6.61 7.59
C ALA A 58 7.74 5.64 8.19
N LEU A 59 8.32 4.75 7.39
CA LEU A 59 9.33 3.77 7.81
C LEU A 59 10.67 4.44 8.17
N ILE A 60 11.05 5.51 7.46
CA ILE A 60 12.26 6.29 7.75
C ILE A 60 12.09 7.08 9.06
N LEU A 61 10.92 7.66 9.29
CA LEU A 61 10.64 8.51 10.44
C LEU A 61 10.10 7.75 11.65
N ALA A 62 9.93 6.43 11.54
CA ALA A 62 9.39 5.61 12.62
C ALA A 62 10.26 5.74 13.88
N PRO A 63 9.69 6.11 15.04
CA PRO A 63 10.47 6.32 16.25
C PRO A 63 11.02 5.00 16.78
N ASP A 64 12.21 5.03 17.38
CA ASP A 64 12.83 3.84 17.96
C ASP A 64 12.19 3.49 19.32
N LYS A 65 10.99 2.90 19.26
CA LYS A 65 10.18 2.49 20.42
C LYS A 65 10.00 0.98 20.54
N ALA A 66 10.30 0.24 19.48
CA ALA A 66 10.24 -1.21 19.40
C ALA A 66 11.23 -1.70 18.34
N SER A 67 11.34 -3.02 18.14
CA SER A 67 12.23 -3.56 17.11
C SER A 67 11.92 -2.92 15.74
N PRO A 68 12.93 -2.69 14.87
CA PRO A 68 12.71 -2.00 13.61
C PRO A 68 11.71 -2.72 12.67
N TRP A 69 11.56 -4.03 12.80
CA TRP A 69 10.56 -4.82 12.06
C TRP A 69 9.14 -4.63 12.60
N ILE A 70 8.98 -4.61 13.93
CA ILE A 70 7.70 -4.29 14.56
C ILE A 70 7.28 -2.87 14.18
N MET A 71 8.21 -1.92 14.16
CA MET A 71 7.92 -0.54 13.74
C MET A 71 7.51 -0.48 12.27
N ALA A 72 8.21 -1.17 11.36
CA ALA A 72 7.87 -1.14 9.94
C ALA A 72 6.49 -1.73 9.63
N VAL A 73 6.19 -2.92 10.16
CA VAL A 73 4.87 -3.55 9.97
C VAL A 73 3.78 -2.80 10.73
N GLY A 74 4.08 -2.39 11.96
CA GLY A 74 3.16 -1.62 12.82
C GLY A 74 2.76 -0.29 12.17
N SER A 75 3.70 0.44 11.58
CA SER A 75 3.39 1.68 10.83
C SER A 75 2.41 1.41 9.68
N ALA A 76 2.63 0.36 8.89
CA ALA A 76 1.71 0.00 7.80
C ALA A 76 0.30 -0.34 8.33
N VAL A 77 0.21 -1.15 9.39
CA VAL A 77 -1.06 -1.56 10.01
C VAL A 77 -1.78 -0.36 10.63
N VAL A 78 -1.09 0.52 11.35
CA VAL A 78 -1.69 1.69 11.99
C VAL A 78 -2.18 2.69 10.95
N ILE A 79 -1.41 2.95 9.90
CA ILE A 79 -1.85 3.81 8.79
C ILE A 79 -3.06 3.19 8.10
N TRP A 80 -3.05 1.89 7.84
CA TRP A 80 -4.20 1.20 7.27
C TRP A 80 -5.45 1.34 8.14
N ALA A 81 -5.35 1.03 9.43
CA ALA A 81 -6.48 1.05 10.35
C ALA A 81 -7.02 2.47 10.57
N GLY A 82 -6.14 3.47 10.66
CA GLY A 82 -6.51 4.87 10.91
C GLY A 82 -6.94 5.64 9.65
N PHE A 83 -6.64 5.14 8.44
CA PHE A 83 -6.90 5.87 7.21
C PHE A 83 -7.58 5.01 6.13
N VAL A 84 -6.91 3.97 5.63
CA VAL A 84 -7.40 3.23 4.47
C VAL A 84 -8.69 2.45 4.77
N LEU A 85 -8.72 1.72 5.89
CA LEU A 85 -9.89 0.97 6.33
C LEU A 85 -11.14 1.85 6.43
N PRO A 86 -11.16 2.96 7.20
CA PRO A 86 -12.38 3.76 7.35
C PRO A 86 -12.80 4.44 6.05
N VAL A 87 -11.84 4.96 5.26
CA VAL A 87 -12.15 5.64 3.99
C VAL A 87 -12.81 4.67 3.00
N LEU A 88 -12.28 3.45 2.86
CA LEU A 88 -12.87 2.45 1.97
C LEU A 88 -14.17 1.88 2.53
N ALA A 89 -14.19 1.49 3.80
CA ALA A 89 -15.36 0.88 4.42
C ALA A 89 -16.59 1.79 4.34
N VAL A 90 -16.45 3.06 4.69
CA VAL A 90 -17.55 4.03 4.62
C VAL A 90 -17.94 4.30 3.17
N THR A 91 -16.98 4.54 2.28
CA THR A 91 -17.26 4.89 0.89
C THR A 91 -17.99 3.76 0.15
N LEU A 92 -17.51 2.51 0.29
CA LEU A 92 -18.12 1.36 -0.38
C LEU A 92 -19.49 1.01 0.23
N SER A 93 -19.64 1.15 1.55
CA SER A 93 -20.94 0.95 2.21
C SER A 93 -21.97 1.98 1.76
N TYR A 94 -21.60 3.26 1.63
CA TYR A 94 -22.48 4.30 1.07
C TYR A 94 -22.85 4.06 -0.40
N ARG A 95 -22.02 3.32 -1.14
CA ARG A 95 -22.33 2.87 -2.51
C ARG A 95 -23.18 1.61 -2.55
N GLY A 96 -23.61 1.08 -1.39
CA GLY A 96 -24.47 -0.10 -1.31
C GLY A 96 -23.75 -1.41 -1.63
N MET A 97 -22.41 -1.43 -1.57
CA MET A 97 -21.64 -2.65 -1.82
C MET A 97 -21.89 -3.68 -0.72
N GLU A 98 -21.96 -4.96 -1.10
CA GLU A 98 -22.11 -6.06 -0.15
C GLU A 98 -20.92 -6.10 0.83
N SER A 99 -21.19 -6.40 2.11
CA SER A 99 -20.16 -6.37 3.16
C SER A 99 -18.96 -7.28 2.86
N ARG A 100 -19.16 -8.41 2.17
CA ARG A 100 -18.06 -9.28 1.74
C ARG A 100 -17.09 -8.61 0.78
N VAL A 101 -17.59 -7.75 -0.12
CA VAL A 101 -16.76 -6.98 -1.07
C VAL A 101 -16.00 -5.90 -0.31
N VAL A 102 -16.68 -5.20 0.59
CA VAL A 102 -16.06 -4.17 1.44
C VAL A 102 -14.91 -4.76 2.26
N ILE A 103 -15.13 -5.91 2.90
CA ILE A 103 -14.11 -6.60 3.69
C ILE A 103 -12.95 -7.05 2.80
N ALA A 104 -13.24 -7.65 1.63
CA ALA A 104 -12.20 -8.10 0.70
C ALA A 104 -11.29 -6.93 0.26
N ASP A 105 -11.87 -5.81 -0.17
CA ASP A 105 -11.12 -4.63 -0.61
C ASP A 105 -10.30 -4.02 0.54
N VAL A 106 -10.87 -3.91 1.75
CA VAL A 106 -10.17 -3.38 2.91
C VAL A 106 -8.98 -4.27 3.32
N VAL A 107 -9.16 -5.60 3.31
CA VAL A 107 -8.10 -6.57 3.64
C VAL A 107 -7.04 -6.61 2.54
N HIS A 108 -7.44 -6.52 1.27
CA HIS A 108 -6.51 -6.43 0.14
C HIS A 108 -5.50 -5.29 0.33
N TRP A 109 -5.98 -4.09 0.68
CA TRP A 109 -5.08 -2.96 0.92
C TRP A 109 -4.17 -3.15 2.14
N LEU A 110 -4.60 -3.86 3.18
CA LEU A 110 -3.71 -4.24 4.28
C LEU A 110 -2.55 -5.10 3.78
N ILE A 111 -2.86 -6.12 2.96
CA ILE A 111 -1.87 -7.03 2.39
C ILE A 111 -0.87 -6.25 1.54
N VAL A 112 -1.34 -5.36 0.66
CA VAL A 112 -0.49 -4.48 -0.16
C VAL A 112 0.44 -3.66 0.73
N MET A 113 -0.09 -2.95 1.72
CA MET A 113 0.70 -2.05 2.57
C MET A 113 1.75 -2.80 3.39
N VAL A 114 1.41 -3.97 3.96
CA VAL A 114 2.35 -4.81 4.71
C VAL A 114 3.43 -5.36 3.78
N ALA A 115 3.06 -5.85 2.59
CA ALA A 115 4.01 -6.37 1.61
C ALA A 115 5.01 -5.29 1.16
N GLN A 116 4.54 -4.08 0.87
CA GLN A 116 5.39 -2.94 0.54
C GLN A 116 6.33 -2.57 1.68
N ALA A 117 5.82 -2.47 2.91
CA ALA A 117 6.62 -2.14 4.07
C ALA A 117 7.71 -3.19 4.34
N VAL A 118 7.37 -4.48 4.23
CA VAL A 118 8.33 -5.59 4.37
C VAL A 118 9.39 -5.53 3.29
N LEU A 119 9.03 -5.33 2.02
CA LEU A 119 9.98 -5.24 0.92
C LEU A 119 10.94 -4.07 1.10
N MET A 120 10.43 -2.88 1.38
CA MET A 120 11.26 -1.69 1.60
C MET A 120 12.14 -1.83 2.84
N LYS A 121 11.62 -2.42 3.92
CA LYS A 121 12.40 -2.69 5.13
C LYS A 121 13.52 -3.69 4.89
N SER A 122 13.27 -4.73 4.09
CA SER A 122 14.27 -5.72 3.69
C SER A 122 15.37 -5.11 2.83
N TRP A 123 15.00 -4.18 1.94
CA TRP A 123 15.95 -3.47 1.09
C TRP A 123 16.84 -2.51 1.88
N GLY A 124 16.27 -1.86 2.89
CA GLY A 124 16.93 -0.79 3.64
C GLY A 124 16.71 0.57 3.00
N LEU A 125 16.10 1.48 3.75
CA LEU A 125 15.83 2.85 3.30
C LEU A 125 16.89 3.82 3.83
N VAL A 126 17.25 4.78 3.00
CA VAL A 126 18.21 5.84 3.32
C VAL A 126 17.45 7.09 3.81
N PRO A 127 17.72 7.57 5.04
CA PRO A 127 17.12 8.81 5.52
C PRO A 127 17.64 10.03 4.73
N PRO A 128 16.87 11.12 4.63
CA PRO A 128 17.35 12.36 4.03
C PRO A 128 18.53 12.95 4.84
N PRO A 129 19.46 13.69 4.21
CA PRO A 129 20.50 14.44 4.92
C PRO A 129 19.88 15.44 5.91
N ALA A 130 20.57 15.67 7.02
CA ALA A 130 20.22 16.65 8.05
C ALA A 130 20.47 18.10 7.58
#